data_AF-A0A2E3MRG4-F1
#
_entry.id   AF-A0A2E3MRG4-F1
#
_cell.length_a   1.000
_cell.length_b   1.000
_cell.length_c   1.000
_cell.angle_alpha   90.00
_cell.angle_beta   90.00
_cell.angle_gamma   90.00
#
_symmetry.space_group_name_H-M   'P 1'
#
loop_
_entity.id
_entity.type
_entity.pdbx_description
1 polymer ?
#
loop_
_entity_poly.entity_id
_entity_poly.type
_entity_poly.pdbx_seq_one_letter_code
_entity_poly.pdbx_strand_id
1 'polypeptide(L)'
;MQHWTRLLTILVFGAPWLVLLGLAVAADPAPKSGTSRTNQTVTTATTETAPENDIPSPSARKPQSTATQQDQAVAQVTQPASELLIASLAIFVLAVFVGFEVISKVPPMLHTPLMSGSNAISGITVVGALVVTASGSYFASVLGMLAVILAMINVTGGFLVTHRMLSMFQKK
;
A
#
# COMPACT_ATOMS: atom_id res chain seq x y z
N MET A 1 18.09 17.53 30.27
CA MET A 1 17.53 17.00 28.99
C MET A 1 17.07 15.54 29.09
N GLN A 2 17.76 14.64 29.80
CA GLN A 2 17.47 13.18 29.82
C GLN A 2 16.04 12.77 30.24
N HIS A 3 15.35 13.56 31.07
CA HIS A 3 13.99 13.24 31.55
C HIS A 3 12.95 13.34 30.42
N TRP A 4 13.12 14.29 29.51
CA TRP A 4 12.23 14.50 28.36
C TRP A 4 12.37 13.39 27.33
N THR A 5 13.60 12.94 27.05
CA THR A 5 13.83 11.81 26.15
C THR A 5 13.17 10.53 26.68
N ARG A 6 13.31 10.25 27.99
CA ARG A 6 12.67 9.08 28.63
C ARG A 6 11.14 9.15 28.61
N LEU A 7 10.56 10.31 28.93
CA LEU A 7 9.10 10.51 28.83
C LEU A 7 8.60 10.31 27.39
N LEU A 8 9.32 10.84 26.40
CA LEU A 8 8.95 10.68 25.00
C LEU A 8 9.05 9.21 24.53
N THR A 9 10.10 8.49 24.91
CA THR A 9 10.23 7.06 24.58
C THR A 9 9.10 6.24 25.23
N ILE A 10 8.73 6.55 26.48
CA ILE A 10 7.62 5.85 27.16
C ILE A 10 6.26 6.19 26.51
N LEU A 11 6.05 7.43 26.06
CA LEU A 11 4.78 7.86 25.47
C LEU A 11 4.61 7.39 24.02
N VAL A 12 5.69 7.30 23.24
CA VAL A 12 5.66 6.87 21.83
C VAL A 12 5.83 5.35 21.66
N PHE A 13 6.66 4.69 22.49
CA PHE A 13 6.97 3.26 22.37
C PHE A 13 6.50 2.40 23.56
N GLY A 14 6.12 2.99 24.70
CA GLY A 14 6.06 2.27 25.97
C GLY A 14 4.74 1.53 26.31
N ALA A 15 3.63 1.77 25.61
CA ALA A 15 2.34 1.15 25.96
C ALA A 15 1.31 0.94 24.83
N PRO A 16 1.07 1.85 23.87
CA PRO A 16 -0.14 1.74 23.01
C PRO A 16 -0.11 0.58 22.00
N TRP A 17 1.06 0.31 21.40
CA TRP A 17 1.18 -0.65 20.30
C TRP A 17 1.11 -2.12 20.74
N LEU A 18 1.63 -2.45 21.92
CA LEU A 18 1.61 -3.83 22.45
C LEU A 18 0.20 -4.27 22.86
N VAL A 19 -0.62 -3.35 23.40
CA VAL A 19 -2.00 -3.65 23.80
C VAL A 19 -2.88 -3.99 22.58
N LEU A 20 -2.66 -3.33 21.45
CA LEU A 20 -3.37 -3.62 20.18
C LEU A 20 -2.93 -4.95 19.55
N LEU A 21 -1.68 -5.38 19.74
CA LEU A 21 -1.20 -6.68 19.25
C LEU A 21 -1.73 -7.85 20.09
N GLY A 22 -1.92 -7.64 21.40
CA GLY A 22 -2.41 -8.66 22.33
C GLY A 22 -3.91 -8.98 22.21
N LEU A 23 -4.74 -8.06 21.71
CA LEU A 23 -6.19 -8.25 21.64
C LEU A 23 -6.67 -9.12 20.45
N ALA A 24 -5.77 -9.52 19.55
CA ALA A 24 -6.09 -10.31 18.36
C ALA A 24 -6.06 -11.85 18.59
N VAL A 25 -5.71 -12.33 19.79
CA VAL A 25 -5.52 -13.77 20.10
C VAL A 25 -6.43 -14.20 21.28
N ALA A 26 -7.74 -13.97 21.15
CA ALA A 26 -8.73 -14.37 22.16
C ALA A 26 -10.14 -14.61 21.59
N ALA A 27 -10.25 -15.26 20.42
CA ALA A 27 -11.54 -15.63 19.82
C ALA A 27 -11.57 -17.09 19.33
N ASP A 28 -12.07 -17.97 20.19
CA ASP A 28 -12.52 -19.36 19.92
C ASP A 28 -13.76 -19.57 20.83
N PRO A 29 -14.86 -20.24 20.41
CA PRO A 29 -14.86 -21.70 20.22
C PRO A 29 -15.72 -22.27 19.06
N ALA A 30 -15.12 -23.21 18.31
CA ALA A 30 -15.73 -24.48 17.85
C ALA A 30 -16.94 -24.45 16.86
N PRO A 31 -17.55 -25.60 16.49
CA PRO A 31 -17.11 -26.38 15.33
C PRO A 31 -18.19 -26.55 14.24
N LYS A 32 -17.79 -26.87 13.00
CA LYS A 32 -18.72 -27.29 11.94
C LYS A 32 -18.26 -28.56 11.23
N SER A 33 -19.04 -29.62 11.41
CA SER A 33 -18.99 -30.84 10.59
C SER A 33 -19.42 -30.52 9.15
N GLY A 34 -18.76 -31.15 8.18
CA GLY A 34 -18.95 -30.79 6.77
C GLY A 34 -18.14 -31.66 5.82
N THR A 35 -18.26 -32.98 5.94
CA THR A 35 -17.66 -33.90 4.96
C THR A 35 -18.28 -33.66 3.58
N SER A 36 -17.48 -33.19 2.63
CA SER A 36 -17.83 -33.15 1.21
C SER A 36 -16.64 -33.69 0.41
N ARG A 37 -16.61 -35.03 0.29
CA ARG A 37 -15.63 -35.78 -0.49
C ARG A 37 -16.38 -36.72 -1.43
N THR A 38 -16.59 -36.29 -2.67
CA THR A 38 -16.77 -37.16 -3.85
C THR A 38 -16.34 -36.39 -5.10
N ASN A 39 -15.19 -36.76 -5.66
CA ASN A 39 -14.80 -36.50 -7.05
C ASN A 39 -14.63 -37.86 -7.74
N GLN A 40 -14.80 -37.89 -9.08
CA GLN A 40 -14.73 -39.07 -9.98
C GLN A 40 -16.05 -39.89 -9.99
N THR A 41 -16.50 -40.51 -11.09
CA THR A 41 -15.81 -41.03 -12.31
C THR A 41 -16.78 -40.94 -13.51
N VAL A 42 -16.53 -40.20 -14.60
CA VAL A 42 -15.89 -40.55 -15.90
C VAL A 42 -16.34 -41.89 -16.56
N THR A 43 -16.68 -41.85 -17.86
CA THR A 43 -16.45 -42.91 -18.92
C THR A 43 -17.69 -43.42 -19.71
N THR A 44 -17.81 -42.91 -20.96
CA THR A 44 -18.33 -43.51 -22.23
C THR A 44 -19.69 -44.23 -22.36
N ALA A 45 -20.45 -43.84 -23.41
CA ALA A 45 -20.65 -44.67 -24.62
C ALA A 45 -21.07 -43.81 -25.85
N THR A 46 -20.70 -44.24 -27.06
CA THR A 46 -20.82 -43.54 -28.36
C THR A 46 -21.98 -44.06 -29.21
N THR A 47 -22.50 -43.26 -30.18
CA THR A 47 -22.93 -43.63 -31.58
C THR A 47 -23.71 -42.42 -32.16
N GLU A 48 -23.13 -41.61 -33.06
CA GLU A 48 -23.20 -41.71 -34.54
C GLU A 48 -24.61 -41.44 -35.12
N THR A 49 -24.85 -40.38 -35.89
CA THR A 49 -24.54 -40.32 -37.34
C THR A 49 -24.74 -38.90 -37.91
N ALA A 50 -24.00 -38.55 -38.97
CA ALA A 50 -24.23 -37.36 -39.83
C ALA A 50 -24.51 -37.81 -41.28
N PRO A 51 -25.31 -37.04 -42.04
CA PRO A 51 -24.86 -36.39 -43.30
C PRO A 51 -25.49 -34.97 -43.48
N GLU A 52 -25.16 -34.09 -44.45
CA GLU A 52 -24.00 -33.84 -45.34
C GLU A 52 -24.29 -32.51 -46.13
N ASN A 53 -23.27 -31.85 -46.72
CA ASN A 53 -23.32 -30.76 -47.73
C ASN A 53 -23.84 -29.35 -47.34
N ASP A 54 -23.43 -28.24 -47.97
CA ASP A 54 -22.15 -27.73 -48.53
C ASP A 54 -22.46 -26.42 -49.29
N ILE A 55 -21.50 -25.48 -49.33
CA ILE A 55 -21.01 -24.67 -50.49
C ILE A 55 -20.31 -23.37 -50.01
N PRO A 56 -19.23 -22.87 -50.68
CA PRO A 56 -18.15 -22.15 -49.98
C PRO A 56 -17.90 -20.67 -50.40
N SER A 57 -16.98 -20.04 -49.65
CA SER A 57 -16.06 -18.88 -49.91
C SER A 57 -16.21 -18.00 -51.18
N PRO A 58 -15.92 -16.67 -51.12
CA PRO A 58 -14.51 -16.27 -51.30
C PRO A 58 -14.00 -15.01 -50.55
N SER A 59 -12.75 -15.12 -50.06
CA SER A 59 -11.65 -14.14 -50.01
C SER A 59 -11.88 -12.64 -50.31
N ALA A 60 -11.43 -11.75 -49.41
CA ALA A 60 -10.22 -10.91 -49.60
C ALA A 60 -10.21 -9.62 -48.73
N ARG A 61 -9.04 -9.33 -48.11
CA ARG A 61 -8.26 -8.07 -48.22
C ARG A 61 -7.29 -7.88 -47.03
N LYS A 62 -5.99 -8.11 -47.26
CA LYS A 62 -4.94 -7.35 -46.53
C LYS A 62 -4.88 -5.93 -47.12
N PRO A 63 -4.54 -4.93 -46.31
CA PRO A 63 -3.23 -4.30 -46.55
C PRO A 63 -2.43 -4.13 -45.26
N GLN A 64 -1.15 -3.82 -45.44
CA GLN A 64 -0.11 -3.78 -44.41
C GLN A 64 0.25 -2.32 -44.06
N SER A 65 0.76 -2.12 -42.85
CA SER A 65 1.46 -0.94 -42.32
C SER A 65 0.77 0.43 -42.36
N THR A 66 0.49 0.95 -41.16
CA THR A 66 1.05 2.26 -40.75
C THR A 66 1.49 2.16 -39.29
N ALA A 67 2.64 2.75 -38.95
CA ALA A 67 3.19 2.66 -37.61
C ALA A 67 2.50 3.62 -36.63
N THR A 68 1.97 3.09 -35.53
CA THR A 68 1.75 3.87 -34.32
C THR A 68 2.95 3.65 -33.42
N GLN A 69 3.92 4.57 -33.47
CA GLN A 69 5.03 4.63 -32.50
C GLN A 69 4.47 5.07 -31.13
N GLN A 70 3.82 4.15 -30.40
CA GLN A 70 3.28 4.46 -29.08
C GLN A 70 3.26 3.28 -28.10
N ASP A 71 4.08 2.25 -28.33
CA ASP A 71 4.43 1.24 -27.32
C ASP A 71 5.59 1.71 -26.41
N GLN A 72 5.49 2.96 -25.94
CA GLN A 72 6.04 3.38 -24.64
C GLN A 72 4.91 3.38 -23.59
N ALA A 73 3.93 2.49 -23.74
CA ALA A 73 3.27 1.95 -22.57
C ALA A 73 4.36 1.28 -21.73
N VAL A 74 4.56 1.79 -20.50
CA VAL A 74 5.37 1.12 -19.48
C VAL A 74 4.94 -0.33 -19.49
N ALA A 75 5.82 -1.23 -19.94
CA ALA A 75 5.56 -2.65 -19.89
C ALA A 75 5.38 -2.94 -18.40
N GLN A 76 4.12 -3.04 -17.98
CA GLN A 76 3.75 -3.23 -16.60
C GLN A 76 4.25 -4.62 -16.28
N VAL A 77 5.45 -4.66 -15.69
CA VAL A 77 6.22 -5.88 -15.64
C VAL A 77 5.42 -6.81 -14.75
N THR A 78 4.75 -7.79 -15.35
CA THR A 78 4.00 -8.85 -14.68
C THR A 78 5.02 -9.80 -14.06
N GLN A 79 5.81 -9.24 -13.15
CA GLN A 79 6.73 -9.97 -12.32
C GLN A 79 5.91 -10.79 -11.34
N PRO A 80 6.36 -12.00 -11.00
CA PRO A 80 5.72 -12.77 -9.94
C PRO A 80 5.73 -11.92 -8.66
N ALA A 81 4.68 -12.03 -7.84
CA ALA A 81 4.53 -11.22 -6.63
C ALA A 81 5.74 -11.32 -5.66
N SER A 82 6.50 -12.42 -5.73
CA SER A 82 7.77 -12.60 -5.05
C SER A 82 8.84 -11.59 -5.47
N GLU A 83 8.96 -11.24 -6.75
CA GLU A 83 9.97 -10.30 -7.26
C GLU A 83 9.62 -8.86 -6.89
N LEU A 84 8.34 -8.48 -6.92
CA LEU A 84 7.88 -7.18 -6.39
C LEU A 84 8.10 -7.10 -4.86
N LEU A 85 7.95 -8.19 -4.11
CA LEU A 85 8.31 -8.24 -2.69
C LEU A 85 9.82 -8.10 -2.47
N ILE A 86 10.66 -8.79 -3.26
CA ILE A 86 12.12 -8.65 -3.19
C ILE A 86 12.55 -7.21 -3.51
N ALA A 87 11.99 -6.61 -4.56
CA ALA A 87 12.30 -5.24 -4.97
C ALA A 87 11.83 -4.20 -3.93
N SER A 88 10.60 -4.30 -3.42
CA SER A 88 10.09 -3.40 -2.38
C SER A 88 10.83 -3.57 -1.06
N LEU A 89 11.25 -4.78 -0.69
CA LEU A 89 12.08 -5.03 0.49
C LEU A 89 13.50 -4.50 0.32
N ALA A 90 14.09 -4.60 -0.88
CA ALA A 90 15.37 -3.96 -1.19
C ALA A 90 15.29 -2.43 -1.09
N ILE A 91 14.26 -1.80 -1.67
CA ILE A 91 14.00 -0.36 -1.57
C ILE A 91 13.78 0.04 -0.10
N PHE A 92 13.02 -0.73 0.67
CA PHE A 92 12.80 -0.49 2.10
C PHE A 92 14.10 -0.51 2.91
N VAL A 93 14.94 -1.54 2.74
CA VAL A 93 16.24 -1.64 3.43
C VAL A 93 17.16 -0.48 3.04
N LEU A 94 17.26 -0.14 1.75
CA LEU A 94 18.05 1.00 1.29
C LEU A 94 17.53 2.33 1.86
N ALA A 95 16.21 2.52 1.91
CA ALA A 95 15.60 3.72 2.49
C ALA A 95 15.87 3.84 4.00
N VAL A 96 15.92 2.73 4.74
CA VAL A 96 16.31 2.72 6.16
C VAL A 96 17.78 3.14 6.34
N PHE A 97 18.70 2.61 5.54
CA PHE A 97 20.11 3.03 5.57
C PHE A 97 20.28 4.53 5.26
N VAL A 98 19.62 5.03 4.21
CA VAL A 98 19.63 6.47 3.87
C VAL A 98 19.02 7.31 4.98
N GLY A 99 17.90 6.90 5.57
CA GLY A 99 17.25 7.61 6.67
C GLY A 99 18.13 7.70 7.92
N PHE A 100 18.84 6.62 8.27
CA PHE A 100 19.80 6.62 9.39
C PHE A 100 20.97 7.59 9.16
N GLU A 101 21.60 7.54 7.98
CA GLU A 101 22.72 8.42 7.63
C GLU A 101 22.30 9.89 7.60
N VAL A 102 21.13 10.20 7.04
CA VAL A 102 20.59 11.57 6.96
C VAL A 102 20.32 12.14 8.36
N ILE A 103 19.64 11.39 9.24
CA ILE A 103 19.32 11.87 10.60
C ILE A 103 20.60 12.04 11.44
N SER A 104 21.58 11.16 11.28
CA SER A 104 22.84 11.18 12.04
C SER A 104 23.73 12.40 11.74
N LYS A 105 23.52 13.08 10.60
CA LYS A 105 24.27 14.26 10.17
C LYS A 105 23.65 15.60 10.62
N VAL A 106 22.53 15.59 11.33
CA VAL A 106 21.79 16.82 11.69
C VAL A 106 22.32 17.44 12.99
N PRO A 107 22.63 18.75 13.03
CA PRO A 107 23.16 19.41 14.22
C PRO A 107 22.12 19.46 15.36
N PRO A 108 22.56 19.40 16.64
CA PRO A 108 21.66 19.15 17.77
C PRO A 108 20.63 20.26 18.04
N MET A 109 20.86 21.49 17.56
CA MET A 109 19.89 22.59 17.62
C MET A 109 18.62 22.31 16.78
N LEU A 110 18.71 21.40 15.80
CA LEU A 110 17.62 21.05 14.89
C LEU A 110 16.90 19.75 15.27
N HIS A 111 17.27 19.04 16.35
CA HIS A 111 16.57 17.81 16.74
C HIS A 111 15.08 18.04 17.05
N THR A 112 14.70 19.14 17.70
CA THR A 112 13.29 19.44 18.00
C THR A 112 12.49 19.85 16.75
N PRO A 113 12.98 20.75 15.87
CA PRO A 113 12.39 20.96 14.55
C PRO A 113 12.29 19.68 13.71
N LEU A 114 13.32 18.82 13.71
CA LEU A 114 13.32 17.57 12.93
C LEU A 114 12.32 16.55 13.48
N MET A 115 12.16 16.46 14.80
CA MET A 115 11.15 15.62 15.45
C MET A 115 9.72 16.10 15.12
N SER A 116 9.50 17.41 14.97
CA SER A 116 8.24 17.95 14.45
C SER A 116 8.08 17.68 12.94
N GLY A 117 9.16 17.77 12.17
CA GLY A 117 9.17 17.53 10.73
C GLY A 117 8.89 16.07 10.36
N SER A 118 9.43 15.10 11.10
CA SER A 118 9.15 13.68 10.88
C SER A 118 7.69 13.31 11.15
N ASN A 119 7.02 14.03 12.07
CA ASN A 119 5.58 13.90 12.24
C ASN A 119 4.83 14.30 10.96
N ALA A 120 5.19 15.43 10.31
CA ALA A 120 4.58 15.84 9.03
C ALA A 120 4.78 14.81 7.91
N ILE A 121 5.92 14.12 7.87
CA ILE A 121 6.22 13.06 6.89
C ILE A 121 5.29 11.85 7.07
N SER A 122 4.82 11.55 8.30
CA SER A 122 3.82 10.49 8.54
C SER A 122 2.46 10.76 7.88
N GLY A 123 2.23 12.01 7.45
CA GLY A 123 1.08 12.43 6.63
C GLY A 123 0.97 11.74 5.27
N ILE A 124 1.96 10.96 4.83
CA ILE A 124 1.88 10.05 3.66
C ILE A 124 0.66 9.10 3.71
N THR A 125 0.14 8.85 4.91
CA THR A 125 -1.15 8.18 5.18
C THR A 125 -2.32 8.73 4.35
N VAL A 126 -2.27 9.98 3.87
CA VAL A 126 -3.28 10.54 2.94
C VAL A 126 -3.43 9.72 1.66
N VAL A 127 -2.35 9.12 1.15
CA VAL A 127 -2.40 8.27 -0.06
C VAL A 127 -3.23 7.01 0.20
N GLY A 128 -3.04 6.37 1.36
CA GLY A 128 -3.86 5.23 1.79
C GLY A 128 -5.33 5.62 1.99
N ALA A 129 -5.59 6.77 2.59
CA ALA A 129 -6.95 7.28 2.79
C ALA A 129 -7.68 7.55 1.45
N LEU A 130 -6.98 8.09 0.45
CA LEU A 130 -7.54 8.28 -0.90
C LEU A 130 -7.89 6.95 -1.58
N VAL A 131 -7.01 5.94 -1.50
CA VAL A 131 -7.27 4.59 -2.04
C VAL A 131 -8.48 3.94 -1.37
N VAL A 132 -8.61 4.04 -0.04
CA VAL A 132 -9.78 3.52 0.70
C VAL A 132 -11.06 4.28 0.32
N THR A 133 -11.00 5.60 0.17
CA THR A 133 -12.15 6.42 -0.24
C THR A 133 -12.67 6.01 -1.63
N ALA A 134 -11.75 5.71 -2.55
CA ALA A 134 -12.05 5.30 -3.93
C ALA A 134 -12.55 3.84 -4.08
N SER A 135 -12.64 3.06 -3.00
CA SER A 135 -13.00 1.62 -3.05
C SER A 135 -14.47 1.30 -3.34
N GLY A 136 -15.33 2.32 -3.47
CA GLY A 136 -16.74 2.18 -3.89
C GLY A 136 -17.72 1.62 -2.85
N SER A 137 -17.23 1.11 -1.71
CA SER A 137 -18.09 0.70 -0.58
C SER A 137 -18.51 1.92 0.24
N TYR A 138 -19.81 2.07 0.54
CA TYR A 138 -20.35 3.21 1.30
C TYR A 138 -19.63 3.42 2.65
N PHE A 139 -19.42 2.34 3.42
CA PHE A 139 -18.70 2.40 4.68
C PHE A 139 -17.23 2.81 4.48
N ALA A 140 -16.56 2.25 3.48
CA ALA A 140 -15.17 2.59 3.17
C ALA A 140 -15.01 4.04 2.67
N SER A 141 -15.99 4.57 1.94
CA SER A 141 -16.01 5.98 1.51
C SER A 141 -16.20 6.93 2.69
N VAL A 142 -17.08 6.62 3.66
CA VAL A 142 -17.24 7.43 4.88
C VAL A 142 -15.99 7.38 5.77
N LEU A 143 -15.44 6.19 6.03
CA LEU A 143 -14.20 6.04 6.81
C LEU A 143 -13.00 6.65 6.08
N GLY A 144 -12.94 6.52 4.76
CA GLY A 144 -11.90 7.12 3.90
C GLY A 144 -11.95 8.65 3.94
N MET A 145 -13.14 9.25 3.83
CA MET A 145 -13.31 10.71 3.95
C MET A 145 -12.82 11.23 5.31
N LEU A 146 -13.16 10.53 6.41
CA LEU A 146 -12.64 10.85 7.75
C LEU A 146 -11.11 10.67 7.83
N ALA A 147 -10.57 9.59 7.25
CA ALA A 147 -9.14 9.35 7.21
C ALA A 147 -8.38 10.42 6.39
N VAL A 148 -8.95 10.95 5.30
CA VAL A 148 -8.39 12.06 4.53
C VAL A 148 -8.33 13.33 5.39
N ILE A 149 -9.40 13.65 6.13
CA ILE A 149 -9.43 14.82 7.04
C ILE A 149 -8.34 14.68 8.12
N LEU A 150 -8.24 13.51 8.77
CA LEU A 150 -7.23 13.25 9.79
C LEU A 150 -5.79 13.29 9.23
N ALA A 151 -5.57 12.74 8.04
CA ALA A 151 -4.27 12.82 7.37
C ALA A 151 -3.89 14.27 7.01
N MET A 152 -4.85 15.07 6.53
CA MET A 152 -4.63 16.49 6.24
C MET A 152 -4.29 17.30 7.50
N ILE A 153 -4.91 16.99 8.65
CA ILE A 153 -4.56 17.60 9.94
C ILE A 153 -3.12 17.22 10.35
N ASN A 154 -2.70 15.97 10.14
CA ASN A 154 -1.33 15.52 10.41
C ASN A 154 -0.31 16.29 9.54
N VAL A 155 -0.53 16.34 8.22
CA VAL A 155 0.29 17.08 7.25
C VAL A 155 0.40 18.56 7.64
N THR A 156 -0.74 19.25 7.73
CA THR A 156 -0.76 20.71 7.96
C THR A 156 -0.30 21.11 9.35
N GLY A 157 -0.68 20.35 10.38
CA GLY A 157 -0.23 20.57 11.76
C GLY A 157 1.29 20.37 11.91
N GLY A 158 1.83 19.30 11.33
CA GLY A 158 3.27 19.03 11.34
C GLY A 158 4.09 20.13 10.68
N PHE A 159 3.66 20.61 9.50
CA PHE A 159 4.34 21.71 8.81
C PHE A 159 4.20 23.06 9.55
N LEU A 160 3.03 23.38 10.10
CA LEU A 160 2.80 24.65 10.82
C LEU A 160 3.66 24.75 12.10
N VAL A 161 3.74 23.67 12.88
CA VAL A 161 4.59 23.63 14.09
C VAL A 161 6.07 23.71 13.69
N THR A 162 6.49 22.97 12.67
CA THR A 162 7.87 23.00 12.17
C THR A 162 8.27 24.39 11.66
N HIS A 163 7.38 25.06 10.91
CA HIS A 163 7.60 26.44 10.45
C HIS A 163 7.73 27.42 11.62
N ARG A 164 6.88 27.31 12.65
CA ARG A 164 6.97 28.13 13.88
C ARG A 164 8.26 27.87 14.67
N MET A 165 8.76 26.63 14.67
CA MET A 165 10.06 26.30 15.29
C MET A 165 11.23 26.89 14.49
N LEU A 166 11.18 26.80 13.16
CA LEU A 166 12.24 27.31 12.28
C LEU A 166 12.26 28.83 12.14
N SER A 167 11.11 29.52 12.30
CA SER A 167 11.06 30.98 12.27
C SER A 167 11.87 31.64 13.39
N MET A 168 12.13 30.93 14.49
CA MET A 168 12.96 31.42 15.60
C MET A 168 14.47 31.36 15.32
N PHE A 169 14.90 30.68 14.24
CA PHE A 169 16.30 30.66 13.78
C PHE A 169 16.58 31.65 12.65
N GLN A 170 15.56 32.35 12.15
CA GLN A 170 15.74 33.40 11.14
C GLN A 170 16.33 34.64 11.82
N LYS A 171 17.55 35.02 11.42
CA LYS A 171 18.13 36.31 11.80
C LYS A 171 17.34 37.43 11.13
N LYS A 172 17.12 38.52 11.89
CA LYS A 172 16.73 39.82 11.33
C LYS A 172 17.86 40.42 10.50
#